data_AF-A0A7S4AXZ9-F1
#
_entry.id   AF-A0A7S4AXZ9-F1
#
_cell.length_a   1.000
_cell.length_b   1.000
_cell.length_c   1.000
_cell.angle_alpha   90.00
_cell.angle_beta   90.00
_cell.angle_gamma   90.00
#
_symmetry.space_group_name_H-M   'P 1'
#
loop_
_entity.id
_entity.type
_entity.pdbx_description
1 polymer ?
#
loop_
_entity_poly.entity_id
_entity_poly.type
_entity_poly.pdbx_seq_one_letter_code
_entity_poly.pdbx_strand_id
1 'polypeptide(L)'
;IVRGGQVLVYSEPYNFRDTLYNTSLSIPAGAFTFNIYDEFGDGMCCGYGRGRWVLSVEGVQVASGGKFEFFDSWTVRAERSFSGTSDSPPIPLTSFPPPVPEDVSLPPFPPPYPPPLPPRREGSRDMQRNDPQRNEPQRN
;
A
#
# COMPACT_ATOMS: atom_id res chain seq x y z
N ILE A 1 7.22 -11.34 -3.70
CA ILE A 1 6.46 -11.72 -4.93
C ILE A 1 5.93 -13.14 -4.78
N VAL A 2 4.64 -13.34 -5.05
CA VAL A 2 3.97 -14.64 -4.90
C VAL A 2 3.27 -15.08 -6.19
N ARG A 3 3.13 -16.39 -6.40
CA ARG A 3 2.35 -17.01 -7.49
C ARG A 3 1.61 -18.22 -6.95
N GLY A 4 0.28 -18.25 -7.09
CA GLY A 4 -0.54 -19.38 -6.67
C GLY A 4 -0.37 -19.76 -5.19
N GLY A 5 -0.12 -18.78 -4.33
CA GLY A 5 0.15 -18.99 -2.90
C GLY A 5 1.61 -19.31 -2.55
N GLN A 6 2.47 -19.60 -3.53
CA GLN A 6 3.90 -19.83 -3.29
C GLN A 6 4.67 -18.50 -3.29
N VAL A 7 5.51 -18.28 -2.28
CA VAL A 7 6.49 -17.18 -2.28
C VAL A 7 7.62 -17.54 -3.22
N LEU A 8 7.81 -16.73 -4.25
CA LEU A 8 8.91 -16.89 -5.19
C LEU A 8 10.14 -16.10 -4.75
N VAL A 9 9.91 -14.91 -4.21
CA VAL A 9 10.97 -14.00 -3.75
C VAL A 9 10.50 -13.23 -2.53
N TYR A 10 11.40 -13.15 -1.55
CA TYR A 10 11.34 -12.28 -0.39
C TYR A 10 12.56 -11.36 -0.40
N SER A 11 12.39 -10.11 -0.01
CA SER A 11 13.48 -9.14 0.10
C SER A 11 13.97 -9.06 1.54
N GLU A 12 15.25 -8.75 1.72
CA GLU A 12 15.74 -8.27 3.01
C GLU A 12 15.10 -6.91 3.38
N PRO A 13 15.08 -6.54 4.67
CA PRO A 13 14.56 -5.25 5.11
C PRO A 13 15.27 -4.04 4.49
N TYR A 14 14.52 -2.98 4.21
CA TYR A 14 15.01 -1.75 3.59
C TYR A 14 15.41 -0.71 4.66
N ASN A 15 16.58 -0.90 5.28
CA ASN A 15 16.98 -0.13 6.48
C ASN A 15 17.74 1.18 6.23
N PHE A 16 18.05 1.51 4.97
CA PHE A 16 18.78 2.74 4.64
C PHE A 16 17.83 3.80 4.07
N ARG A 17 17.92 5.01 4.61
CA ARG A 17 17.17 6.17 4.13
C ARG A 17 17.65 6.59 2.75
N ASP A 18 16.74 7.20 1.97
CA ASP A 18 17.01 7.80 0.66
C ASP A 18 17.80 6.89 -0.32
N THR A 19 17.61 5.58 -0.18
CA THR A 19 18.34 4.57 -0.95
C THR A 19 17.40 3.91 -1.95
N LEU A 20 17.83 3.84 -3.21
CA LEU A 20 17.11 3.09 -4.24
C LEU A 20 17.51 1.62 -4.19
N TYR A 21 16.55 0.77 -3.85
CA TYR A 21 16.70 -0.68 -3.95
C TYR A 21 16.10 -1.16 -5.26
N ASN A 22 16.86 -1.94 -6.02
CA ASN A 22 16.41 -2.55 -7.27
C ASN A 22 16.59 -4.07 -7.20
N THR A 23 15.54 -4.81 -7.53
CA THR A 23 15.55 -6.27 -7.63
C THR A 23 14.98 -6.66 -8.97
N SER A 24 15.76 -7.41 -9.75
CA SER A 24 15.35 -7.93 -11.06
C SER A 24 15.31 -9.45 -11.02
N LEU A 25 14.27 -10.04 -11.60
CA LEU A 25 13.99 -11.48 -11.52
C LEU A 25 13.58 -12.02 -12.88
N SER A 26 14.14 -13.17 -13.24
CA SER A 26 13.72 -13.93 -14.43
C SER A 26 12.72 -15.01 -14.01
N ILE A 27 11.43 -14.73 -14.19
CA ILE A 27 10.33 -15.64 -13.86
C ILE A 27 9.57 -16.06 -15.13
N PRO A 28 9.01 -17.28 -15.19
CA PRO A 28 8.19 -17.71 -16.31
C PRO A 28 6.96 -16.82 -16.51
N ALA A 29 6.34 -16.88 -17.69
CA ALA A 29 5.11 -16.17 -17.92
C ALA A 29 4.00 -16.63 -16.96
N GLY A 30 3.18 -15.70 -16.46
CA GLY A 30 2.10 -15.99 -15.53
C GLY A 30 1.59 -14.79 -14.74
N ALA A 31 0.63 -15.05 -13.85
CA ALA A 31 0.12 -14.06 -12.91
C ALA A 31 0.90 -14.11 -11.59
N PHE A 32 1.34 -12.94 -11.13
CA PHE A 32 2.14 -12.75 -9.92
C PHE A 32 1.54 -11.64 -9.09
N THR A 33 1.68 -11.73 -7.78
CA THR A 33 1.33 -10.65 -6.87
C THR A 33 2.60 -10.09 -6.23
N PHE A 34 2.82 -8.81 -6.45
CA PHE A 34 3.78 -8.00 -5.72
C PHE A 34 3.14 -7.56 -4.41
N ASN A 35 3.86 -7.75 -3.31
CA ASN A 35 3.44 -7.42 -1.96
C ASN A 35 4.57 -6.61 -1.35
N ILE A 36 4.24 -5.46 -0.77
CA ILE A 36 5.20 -4.63 -0.03
C ILE A 36 4.61 -4.23 1.30
N TYR A 37 5.43 -4.33 2.33
CA TYR A 37 5.06 -4.10 3.72
C TYR A 37 5.93 -2.97 4.28
N ASP A 38 5.30 -2.15 5.11
CA ASP A 38 5.98 -1.21 5.98
C ASP A 38 5.61 -1.55 7.43
N GLU A 39 6.63 -1.73 8.27
CA GLU A 39 6.46 -2.17 9.66
C GLU A 39 5.92 -1.05 10.55
N PHE A 40 6.29 0.19 10.26
CA PHE A 40 5.93 1.34 11.08
C PHE A 40 4.56 1.93 10.71
N GLY A 41 4.09 1.66 9.49
CA GLY A 41 2.76 2.08 9.04
C GLY A 41 2.71 3.53 8.57
N ASP A 42 3.86 4.18 8.39
CA ASP A 42 3.96 5.54 7.88
C ASP A 42 4.09 5.58 6.34
N GLY A 43 4.22 4.40 5.73
CA GLY A 43 4.35 4.25 4.29
C GLY A 43 5.70 4.70 3.78
N MET A 44 5.80 4.84 2.46
CA MET A 44 7.05 5.30 1.84
C MET A 44 7.09 6.80 1.55
N CYS A 45 6.00 7.54 1.76
CA CYS A 45 5.92 8.92 1.31
C CYS A 45 5.32 9.91 2.30
N CYS A 46 5.58 11.18 1.96
CA CYS A 46 4.73 12.35 2.16
C CYS A 46 4.92 13.13 3.46
N GLY A 47 5.45 12.51 4.52
CA GLY A 47 5.90 13.21 5.73
C GLY A 47 7.42 13.39 5.82
N TYR A 48 8.18 12.34 5.47
CA TYR A 48 9.62 12.26 5.73
C TYR A 48 10.47 12.03 4.47
N GLY A 49 9.84 12.07 3.29
CA GLY A 49 10.50 11.84 2.00
C GLY A 49 9.51 11.65 0.86
N ARG A 50 10.02 11.56 -0.37
CA ARG A 50 9.24 11.20 -1.58
C ARG A 50 9.60 9.80 -2.04
N GLY A 51 9.58 8.83 -1.13
CA GLY A 51 9.78 7.43 -1.46
C GLY A 51 8.60 6.89 -2.27
N ARG A 52 8.91 5.90 -3.11
CA ARG A 52 7.95 5.18 -3.94
C ARG A 52 8.54 3.84 -4.37
N TRP A 53 7.68 2.89 -4.69
CA TRP A 53 8.05 1.68 -5.40
C TRP A 53 7.57 1.74 -6.85
N VAL A 54 8.29 1.06 -7.74
CA VAL A 54 7.94 0.93 -9.16
C VAL A 54 8.05 -0.55 -9.53
N LEU A 55 7.04 -1.07 -10.21
CA LEU A 55 7.04 -2.42 -10.75
C LEU A 55 7.12 -2.33 -12.28
N SER A 56 8.11 -3.02 -12.85
CA SER A 56 8.32 -3.09 -14.29
C SER A 56 8.35 -4.54 -14.77
N VAL A 57 7.74 -4.79 -15.92
CA VAL A 57 7.77 -6.08 -16.62
C VAL A 57 8.40 -5.84 -17.99
N GLU A 58 9.47 -6.57 -18.31
CA GLU A 58 10.22 -6.41 -19.56
C GLU A 58 10.63 -4.96 -19.87
N GLY A 59 10.96 -4.18 -18.82
CA GLY A 59 11.36 -2.78 -18.93
C GLY A 59 10.21 -1.77 -19.02
N VAL A 60 8.97 -2.23 -19.14
CA VAL A 60 7.78 -1.37 -19.12
C VAL A 60 7.26 -1.24 -17.70
N GLN A 61 7.09 -0.02 -17.21
CA GLN A 61 6.45 0.23 -15.93
C GLN A 61 4.98 -0.17 -15.99
N VAL A 62 4.55 -1.08 -15.12
CA VAL A 62 3.18 -1.59 -15.05
C VAL A 62 2.43 -1.06 -13.83
N ALA A 63 3.16 -0.66 -12.78
CA ALA A 63 2.59 -0.09 -11.58
C ALA A 63 3.61 0.74 -10.80
N SER A 64 3.11 1.59 -9.91
CA SER A 64 3.91 2.28 -8.91
C SER A 64 3.03 2.70 -7.74
N GLY A 65 3.63 2.79 -6.57
CA GLY A 65 2.95 3.21 -5.35
C GLY A 65 3.93 3.77 -4.34
N GLY A 66 3.48 3.93 -3.10
CA GLY A 66 4.27 4.55 -2.03
C GLY A 66 3.42 5.28 -0.98
N LYS A 67 2.15 5.53 -1.31
CA LYS A 67 1.11 6.00 -0.39
C LYS A 67 0.31 4.82 0.14
N PHE A 68 0.78 4.23 1.22
CA PHE A 68 0.07 3.19 1.97
C PHE A 68 0.49 3.29 3.44
N GLU A 69 -0.26 2.71 4.37
CA GLU A 69 0.18 2.64 5.77
C GLU A 69 1.11 1.44 5.94
N PHE A 70 0.54 0.25 6.13
CA PHE A 70 1.33 -0.95 6.44
C PHE A 70 1.59 -1.86 5.25
N PHE A 71 0.79 -1.77 4.18
CA PHE A 71 0.81 -2.75 3.11
C PHE A 71 0.26 -2.21 1.80
N ASP A 72 0.86 -2.64 0.69
CA ASP A 72 0.36 -2.45 -0.66
C ASP A 72 0.55 -3.74 -1.48
N SER A 73 -0.37 -3.98 -2.40
CA SER A 73 -0.39 -5.21 -3.22
C SER A 73 -0.82 -4.92 -4.64
N TRP A 74 -0.07 -5.48 -5.58
CA TRP A 74 -0.37 -5.35 -7.00
C TRP A 74 -0.24 -6.69 -7.72
N THR A 75 -1.30 -7.10 -8.41
CA THR A 75 -1.26 -8.28 -9.26
C THR A 75 -0.90 -7.88 -10.69
N VAL A 76 0.13 -8.52 -11.22
CA VAL A 76 0.60 -8.34 -12.60
C VAL A 76 0.57 -9.67 -13.35
N ARG A 77 0.21 -9.62 -14.63
CA ARG A 77 0.47 -10.72 -15.55
C ARG A 77 1.74 -10.41 -16.32
N ALA A 78 2.78 -11.18 -16.06
CA ALA A 78 3.96 -11.18 -16.91
C ALA A 78 3.67 -12.14 -18.06
N GLU A 79 3.08 -11.62 -19.12
CA GLU A 79 2.95 -12.35 -20.37
C GLU A 79 4.10 -11.94 -21.29
N ARG A 80 4.78 -12.94 -21.86
CA ARG A 80 5.82 -12.69 -22.87
C ARG A 80 5.09 -12.11 -24.07
N SER A 81 5.06 -10.79 -24.18
CA SER A 81 4.37 -10.10 -25.25
C SER A 81 5.24 -10.17 -26.50
N PHE A 82 5.35 -11.37 -27.08
CA PHE A 82 5.77 -11.49 -28.46
C PHE A 82 4.56 -11.20 -29.35
N SER A 83 4.29 -9.92 -29.55
CA SER A 83 3.81 -9.43 -30.84
C SER A 83 4.96 -8.55 -31.36
N GLY A 84 5.87 -9.05 -32.20
CA GLY A 84 5.52 -9.62 -33.49
C GLY A 84 4.80 -8.53 -34.28
N THR A 85 5.57 -7.64 -34.90
CA THR A 85 5.15 -6.71 -35.98
C THR A 85 3.70 -6.20 -35.87
N SER A 86 3.53 -4.98 -35.34
CA SER A 86 2.34 -4.18 -35.70
C SER A 86 2.49 -3.76 -37.16
N ASP A 87 2.16 -4.66 -38.07
CA ASP A 87 1.65 -4.32 -39.39
C ASP A 87 0.24 -3.74 -39.16
N SER A 88 0.17 -2.56 -38.54
CA SER A 88 -1.02 -1.73 -38.67
C SER A 88 -1.00 -1.22 -40.11
N PRO A 89 -2.04 -1.45 -40.92
CA PRO A 89 -2.18 -0.69 -42.16
C PRO A 89 -2.11 0.80 -41.80
N PRO A 90 -1.43 1.64 -42.60
CA PRO A 90 -1.34 3.07 -42.32
C PRO A 90 -2.76 3.62 -42.16
N ILE A 91 -3.05 4.12 -40.96
CA ILE A 91 -4.31 4.78 -40.67
C ILE A 91 -4.43 5.93 -41.68
N PRO A 92 -5.50 6.02 -42.50
CA PRO A 92 -5.68 7.20 -43.32
C PRO A 92 -5.85 8.39 -42.37
N LEU A 93 -4.93 9.35 -42.44
CA LEU A 93 -5.02 10.66 -41.78
C LEU A 93 -6.25 11.39 -42.33
N THR A 94 -7.41 11.10 -41.76
CA THR A 94 -8.66 11.77 -42.07
C THR A 94 -9.04 12.64 -40.90
N SER A 95 -8.60 13.89 -41.06
CA SER A 95 -9.22 15.16 -40.68
C SER A 95 -10.25 15.18 -39.54
N PHE A 96 -9.93 16.07 -38.60
CA PHE A 96 -10.75 16.76 -37.60
C PHE A 96 -10.81 16.16 -36.18
N PRO A 97 -10.29 16.88 -35.17
CA PRO A 97 -10.66 16.60 -33.79
C PRO A 97 -12.14 16.96 -33.57
N PRO A 98 -12.93 16.14 -32.85
CA PRO A 98 -14.23 16.57 -32.36
C PRO A 98 -14.05 17.76 -31.39
N PRO A 99 -14.99 18.73 -31.36
CA PRO A 99 -14.92 19.81 -30.38
C PRO A 99 -14.95 19.21 -28.97
N VAL A 100 -13.97 19.61 -28.17
CA VAL A 100 -13.92 19.29 -26.74
C VAL A 100 -15.17 19.87 -26.09
N PRO A 101 -16.02 19.08 -25.40
CA PRO A 101 -17.02 19.66 -24.53
C PRO A 101 -16.30 20.33 -23.37
N GLU A 102 -16.31 21.67 -23.35
CA GLU A 102 -15.97 22.41 -22.16
C GLU A 102 -17.04 22.16 -21.10
N ASP A 103 -16.57 21.93 -19.88
CA ASP A 103 -17.32 21.92 -18.62
C ASP A 103 -18.17 20.67 -18.29
N VAL A 104 -17.53 19.75 -17.56
CA VAL A 104 -18.24 19.07 -16.48
C VAL A 104 -17.44 19.34 -15.20
N SER A 105 -17.79 20.43 -14.52
CA SER A 105 -17.48 20.67 -13.11
C SER A 105 -17.55 19.37 -12.32
N LEU A 106 -16.38 18.79 -12.03
CA LEU A 106 -16.27 17.62 -11.18
C LEU A 106 -16.91 17.94 -9.83
N PRO A 107 -17.77 17.06 -9.27
CA PRO A 107 -18.29 17.27 -7.93
C PRO A 107 -17.14 17.31 -6.92
N PRO A 108 -17.21 18.15 -5.87
CA PRO A 108 -16.20 18.15 -4.83
C PRO A 108 -16.12 16.76 -4.19
N PHE A 109 -14.89 16.26 -4.06
CA PHE A 109 -14.61 14.98 -3.41
C PHE A 109 -15.23 14.94 -2.00
N PRO A 110 -15.79 13.78 -1.58
CA PRO A 110 -16.23 13.63 -0.19
C PRO A 110 -15.02 13.78 0.75
N PRO A 111 -15.20 14.37 1.95
CA PRO A 111 -14.12 14.47 2.91
C PRO A 111 -13.61 13.07 3.26
N PRO A 112 -12.28 12.86 3.33
CA PRO A 112 -11.75 11.61 3.82
C PRO A 112 -12.01 11.59 5.34
N TYR A 113 -12.69 10.53 5.78
CA TYR A 113 -12.89 10.06 7.16
C TYR A 113 -14.10 10.59 7.98
N PRO A 114 -14.75 9.69 8.76
CA PRO A 114 -15.65 10.08 9.85
C PRO A 114 -14.87 10.70 11.01
N PRO A 115 -15.51 11.56 11.85
CA PRO A 115 -14.86 12.15 13.01
C PRO A 115 -14.35 11.08 13.99
N PRO A 116 -13.27 11.36 14.74
CA PRO A 116 -12.75 10.44 15.75
C PRO A 116 -13.84 10.07 16.77
N LEU A 117 -13.90 8.80 17.15
CA LEU A 117 -14.79 8.33 18.21
C LEU A 117 -14.48 9.05 19.52
N PRO A 118 -15.50 9.41 20.34
CA PRO A 118 -15.27 10.04 21.63
C PRO A 118 -14.44 9.12 22.55
N PRO A 119 -13.61 9.69 23.44
CA PRO A 119 -12.80 8.91 24.35
C PRO A 119 -13.69 7.99 25.19
N ARG A 120 -13.31 6.72 25.25
CA ARG A 120 -13.94 5.73 26.12
C ARG A 120 -13.88 6.31 27.54
N ARG A 121 -15.02 6.47 28.21
CA ARG A 121 -15.03 6.79 29.64
C ARG A 121 -14.28 5.68 30.36
N GLU A 122 -13.02 5.93 30.70
CA GLU A 122 -12.31 5.13 31.68
C GLU A 122 -12.96 5.44 33.02
N GLY A 123 -13.89 4.56 33.38
CA GLY A 123 -14.60 4.63 34.64
C GLY A 123 -13.61 4.54 35.80
N SER A 124 -13.46 5.68 36.45
CA SER A 124 -13.29 5.87 37.89
C SER A 124 -12.16 5.12 38.58
N ARG A 125 -11.14 5.89 38.95
CA ARG A 125 -10.38 5.60 40.17
C ARG A 125 -11.35 5.67 41.34
N ASP A 126 -11.68 4.52 41.93
CA ASP A 126 -12.02 4.45 43.35
C ASP A 126 -10.88 3.75 44.08
N MET A 127 -10.10 4.62 44.70
CA MET A 127 -8.98 4.33 45.57
C MET A 127 -9.54 3.78 46.89
N GLN A 128 -9.85 2.49 46.95
CA GLN A 128 -10.12 1.80 48.22
C GLN A 128 -8.80 1.58 48.97
N ARG A 129 -8.34 2.66 49.62
CA ARG A 129 -7.51 2.59 50.82
C ARG A 129 -8.43 2.09 51.95
N ASN A 130 -8.22 0.87 52.45
CA ASN A 130 -8.69 0.34 53.74
C ASN A 130 -7.87 -0.95 54.02
N ASP A 131 -6.69 -0.84 54.64
CA ASP A 131 -6.41 -1.03 56.08
C ASP A 131 -6.28 -2.52 56.50
N PRO A 132 -5.06 -3.01 56.86
CA PRO A 132 -4.83 -4.34 57.41
C PRO A 132 -5.10 -4.35 58.93
N GLN A 133 -6.36 -4.54 59.33
CA GLN A 133 -6.71 -4.84 60.72
C GLN A 133 -6.38 -6.31 61.06
N ARG A 134 -5.17 -6.50 61.59
CA ARG A 134 -4.87 -7.19 62.86
C ARG A 134 -5.86 -8.30 63.27
N ASN A 135 -5.53 -9.55 62.93
CA ASN A 135 -6.08 -10.73 63.60
C ASN A 135 -5.30 -11.02 64.90
N GLU A 136 -6.06 -11.39 65.93
CA GLU A 136 -5.72 -11.85 67.30
C GLU A 136 -5.50 -10.82 68.44
N PRO A 137 -5.88 -11.13 69.70
CA PRO A 137 -6.47 -12.39 70.23
C PRO A 137 -7.83 -12.21 70.96
N GLN A 138 -8.65 -13.26 71.05
CA GLN A 138 -9.60 -13.40 72.17
C GLN A 138 -9.42 -14.74 72.86
N ARG A 139 -8.87 -14.62 74.07
CA ARG A 139 -8.92 -15.58 75.16
C ARG A 139 -10.30 -15.48 75.81
N ASN A 140 -11.02 -16.60 75.89
CA ASN A 140 -11.95 -16.88 76.98
C ASN A 140 -12.09 -18.40 77.13
#